data_AF-A0A9W6DSL9-F1
#
_entry.id   AF-A0A9W6DSL9-F1
#
_cell.length_a   1.000
_cell.length_b   1.000
_cell.length_c   1.000
_cell.angle_alpha   90.00
_cell.angle_beta   90.00
_cell.angle_gamma   90.00
#
_symmetry.space_group_name_H-M   'P 1'
#
loop_
_entity.id
_entity.type
_entity.pdbx_description
1 polymer ?
#
loop_
_entity_poly.entity_id
_entity_poly.type
_entity_poly.pdbx_seq_one_letter_code
_entity_poly.pdbx_strand_id
1 'polypeptide(L)'
;MWVVVIAGLVLSLLAILVHPETYPPVILQRIAKELRKQTGARNIRSPLDMEEASLHRLAQLYLVRPWVLFFTEPILVLLTLYQSFIYGLMYLFYQSYPIAFGEVRGWNSGLASLPLLSIIIGVLVGTAMVVIYTQTFFKRKVESNGGKFEPEDRLPLMIFGGCLVPAGLF
;
A
#
# COMPACT_ATOMS: atom_id res chain seq x y z
N MET A 1 4.75 -16.66 -13.44
CA MET A 1 4.91 -15.24 -13.79
C MET A 1 3.84 -14.73 -14.75
N TRP A 2 3.62 -15.35 -15.92
CA TRP A 2 2.60 -14.90 -16.89
C TRP A 2 1.17 -14.81 -16.34
N VAL A 3 0.73 -15.79 -15.54
CA VAL A 3 -0.60 -15.78 -14.92
C VAL A 3 -0.81 -14.56 -14.01
N VAL A 4 0.21 -14.18 -13.25
CA VAL A 4 0.16 -13.00 -12.35
C VAL A 4 0.07 -11.71 -13.17
N VAL A 5 0.80 -11.61 -14.27
CA VAL A 5 0.76 -10.44 -15.17
C VAL A 5 -0.61 -10.30 -15.81
N ILE A 6 -1.16 -11.39 -16.34
CA ILE A 6 -2.48 -11.41 -16.99
C ILE A 6 -3.58 -11.06 -15.97
N ALA A 7 -3.58 -11.72 -14.80
CA ALA A 7 -4.56 -11.44 -13.75
C ALA A 7 -4.46 -9.99 -13.24
N GLY A 8 -3.23 -9.49 -13.05
CA GLY A 8 -2.97 -8.10 -12.66
C GLY A 8 -3.52 -7.12 -13.68
N LEU A 9 -3.24 -7.30 -14.97
CA LEU A 9 -3.77 -6.45 -16.05
C LEU A 9 -5.30 -6.44 -16.09
N VAL A 10 -5.93 -7.61 -15.99
CA VAL A 10 -7.40 -7.72 -15.99
C VAL A 10 -8.00 -6.96 -14.79
N LEU A 11 -7.44 -7.15 -13.60
CA LEU A 11 -7.90 -6.45 -12.39
C LEU A 11 -7.67 -4.95 -12.47
N SER A 12 -6.53 -4.49 -13.02
CA SER A 12 -6.26 -3.07 -13.23
C SER A 12 -7.22 -2.42 -14.21
N LEU A 13 -7.54 -3.10 -15.32
CA LEU A 13 -8.52 -2.60 -16.29
C LEU A 13 -9.92 -2.50 -15.66
N LEU A 14 -10.34 -3.51 -14.90
CA LEU A 14 -11.58 -3.47 -14.15
C LEU A 14 -11.59 -2.33 -13.12
N ALA A 15 -10.48 -2.10 -12.41
CA ALA A 15 -10.36 -1.01 -11.46
C ALA A 15 -10.56 0.35 -12.14
N ILE A 16 -9.95 0.58 -13.32
CA ILE A 16 -10.10 1.83 -14.08
C ILE A 16 -11.55 2.05 -14.53
N LEU A 17 -12.27 0.98 -14.91
CA LEU A 17 -13.65 1.07 -15.37
C LEU A 17 -14.66 1.27 -14.23
N VAL A 18 -14.40 0.69 -13.06
CA VAL A 18 -15.34 0.67 -11.93
C VAL A 18 -15.09 1.81 -10.94
N HIS A 19 -13.82 2.17 -10.69
CA HIS A 19 -13.52 3.20 -9.69
C HIS A 19 -13.70 4.61 -10.25
N PRO A 20 -14.50 5.45 -9.58
CA PRO A 20 -14.54 6.86 -9.91
C PRO A 20 -13.18 7.50 -9.60
N GLU A 21 -12.88 8.58 -10.32
CA GLU A 21 -11.73 9.43 -10.01
C GLU A 21 -11.85 9.94 -8.56
N THR A 22 -10.92 9.54 -7.69
CA THR A 22 -10.91 9.87 -6.26
C THR A 22 -9.87 10.90 -5.90
N TYR A 23 -9.00 11.29 -6.83
CA TYR A 23 -7.92 12.23 -6.56
C TYR A 23 -8.47 13.68 -6.43
N PRO A 24 -8.42 14.30 -5.22
CA PRO A 24 -9.08 15.58 -4.97
C PRO A 24 -8.62 16.70 -5.92
N PRO A 25 -7.32 16.87 -6.24
CA PRO A 25 -6.89 17.93 -7.14
C PRO A 25 -7.52 17.86 -8.55
N VAL A 26 -7.72 16.65 -9.10
CA VAL A 26 -8.37 16.46 -10.41
C VAL A 26 -9.87 16.76 -10.32
N ILE A 27 -10.54 16.36 -9.23
CA ILE A 27 -11.95 16.69 -9.00
C ILE A 27 -12.13 18.21 -8.91
N LEU A 28 -11.29 18.89 -8.13
CA LEU A 28 -11.28 20.35 -8.01
C LEU A 28 -10.99 21.04 -9.34
N GLN A 29 -10.12 20.49 -10.18
CA GLN A 29 -9.87 21.02 -11.52
C GLN A 29 -11.10 20.90 -12.42
N ARG A 30 -11.82 19.76 -12.39
CA ARG A 30 -13.09 19.58 -13.13
C ARG A 30 -14.15 20.58 -12.66
N ILE A 31 -14.29 20.77 -11.35
CA ILE A 31 -15.23 21.74 -10.77
C ILE A 31 -14.85 23.17 -11.15
N ALA A 32 -13.57 23.54 -11.05
CA ALA A 32 -13.09 24.87 -11.43
C ALA A 32 -13.33 25.15 -12.92
N LYS A 33 -13.14 24.16 -13.79
CA LYS A 33 -13.41 24.27 -15.23
C LYS A 33 -14.89 24.50 -15.53
N GLU A 34 -15.78 23.79 -14.84
CA GLU A 34 -17.23 23.97 -15.00
C GLU A 34 -17.69 25.34 -14.47
N LEU A 35 -17.18 25.79 -13.31
CA LEU A 35 -17.49 27.12 -12.77
C LEU A 35 -17.06 28.25 -13.70
N ARG A 36 -15.87 28.14 -14.33
CA ARG A 36 -15.40 29.12 -15.34
C ARG A 36 -16.37 29.24 -16.50
N LYS A 37 -16.93 28.11 -16.96
CA LYS A 37 -17.88 28.06 -18.08
C LYS A 37 -19.19 28.74 -17.73
N GLN A 38 -19.66 28.60 -16.49
CA GLN A 38 -20.93 29.16 -16.03
C GLN A 38 -20.85 30.65 -15.66
N THR A 39 -19.78 31.08 -14.98
CA THR A 39 -19.64 32.47 -14.50
C THR A 39 -18.88 33.40 -15.45
N GLY A 40 -18.17 32.86 -16.45
CA GLY A 40 -17.28 33.64 -17.31
C GLY A 40 -16.03 34.19 -16.61
N ALA A 41 -15.90 33.97 -15.29
CA ALA A 41 -14.79 34.46 -14.49
C ALA A 41 -13.54 33.58 -14.68
N ARG A 42 -12.56 34.07 -15.45
CA ARG A 42 -11.26 33.41 -15.66
C ARG A 42 -10.37 33.32 -14.41
N ASN A 43 -10.73 33.98 -13.32
CA ASN A 43 -9.90 34.06 -12.11
C ASN A 43 -10.00 32.80 -11.21
N ILE A 44 -10.94 31.90 -11.45
CA ILE A 44 -11.09 30.67 -10.67
C ILE A 44 -9.96 29.72 -11.05
N ARG A 45 -9.02 29.42 -10.15
CA ARG A 45 -7.87 28.51 -10.40
C ARG A 45 -7.92 27.30 -9.47
N SER A 46 -7.64 26.11 -10.01
CA SER A 46 -7.43 24.91 -9.19
C SER A 46 -5.94 24.76 -8.82
N PRO A 47 -5.60 24.00 -7.76
CA PRO A 47 -4.21 23.76 -7.39
C PRO A 47 -3.36 23.20 -8.54
N LEU A 48 -3.95 22.33 -9.38
CA LEU A 48 -3.28 21.76 -10.56
C LEU A 48 -3.05 22.79 -11.67
N ASP A 49 -3.83 23.87 -11.73
CA ASP A 49 -3.60 24.94 -12.72
C ASP A 49 -2.49 25.91 -12.27
N MET A 50 -2.06 25.83 -11.01
CA MET A 50 -0.98 26.65 -10.44
C MET A 50 0.36 25.90 -10.44
N GLU A 51 0.34 24.58 -10.50
CA GLU A 51 1.55 23.77 -10.59
C GLU A 51 2.02 23.64 -12.04
N GLU A 52 3.09 24.36 -12.39
CA GLU A 52 3.85 24.06 -13.60
C GLU A 52 4.53 22.69 -13.42
N ALA A 53 3.94 21.67 -14.04
CA ALA A 53 4.47 20.30 -14.07
C ALA A 53 5.72 20.25 -14.94
N SER A 54 6.85 20.72 -14.42
CA SER A 54 8.15 20.52 -15.06
C SER A 54 8.61 19.08 -14.84
N LEU A 55 8.97 18.40 -15.93
CA LEU A 55 9.48 17.02 -15.89
C LEU A 55 10.70 16.89 -14.95
N HIS A 56 11.54 17.94 -14.89
CA HIS A 56 12.67 18.01 -13.96
C HIS A 56 12.21 17.98 -12.50
N ARG A 57 11.21 18.78 -12.13
CA ARG A 57 10.67 18.81 -10.76
C ARG A 57 10.02 17.48 -10.40
N LEU A 58 9.30 16.86 -11.32
CA LEU A 58 8.71 15.53 -11.12
C LEU A 58 9.80 14.48 -10.89
N ALA A 59 10.83 14.45 -11.73
CA ALA A 59 11.96 13.53 -11.56
C ALA A 59 12.66 13.74 -10.21
N GLN A 60 12.91 14.98 -9.81
CA GLN A 60 13.52 15.28 -8.52
C GLN A 60 12.63 14.86 -7.35
N LEU A 61 11.31 15.09 -7.44
CA LEU A 61 10.36 14.76 -6.38
C LEU A 61 10.18 13.25 -6.21
N TYR A 62 10.13 12.48 -7.30
CA TYR A 62 9.81 11.05 -7.26
C TYR A 62 11.03 10.13 -7.31
N LEU A 63 12.14 10.55 -7.91
CA LEU A 63 13.36 9.74 -8.01
C LEU A 63 14.40 10.12 -6.97
N VAL A 64 14.63 11.41 -6.73
CA VAL A 64 15.74 11.86 -5.85
C VAL A 64 15.31 11.94 -4.39
N ARG A 65 14.12 12.51 -4.13
CA ARG A 65 13.62 12.71 -2.77
C ARG A 65 13.55 11.42 -1.92
N PRO A 66 13.13 10.25 -2.44
CA PRO A 66 13.12 9.02 -1.64
C PRO A 66 14.49 8.63 -1.11
N TRP A 67 15.54 8.76 -1.91
CA TRP A 67 16.92 8.46 -1.48
C TRP A 67 17.41 9.47 -0.45
N VAL A 68 17.14 10.77 -0.66
CA VAL A 68 17.50 11.79 0.33
C VAL A 68 16.83 11.47 1.66
N LEU A 69 15.51 11.24 1.66
CA LEU A 69 14.76 10.88 2.87
C LEU A 69 15.29 9.59 3.52
N PHE A 70 15.66 8.59 2.72
CA PHE A 70 16.22 7.34 3.23
C PHE A 70 17.53 7.58 4.00
N PHE A 71 18.41 8.46 3.51
CA PHE A 71 19.68 8.75 4.18
C PHE A 71 19.58 9.82 5.28
N THR A 72 18.55 10.67 5.28
CA THR A 72 18.38 11.72 6.29
C THR A 72 17.48 11.29 7.44
N GLU A 73 16.47 10.46 7.20
CA GLU A 73 15.47 10.06 8.20
C GLU A 73 15.74 8.63 8.70
N PRO A 74 16.30 8.45 9.91
CA PRO A 74 16.70 7.12 10.42
C PRO A 74 15.51 6.18 10.60
N ILE A 75 14.32 6.70 10.89
CA ILE A 75 13.11 5.90 11.02
C ILE A 75 12.75 5.18 9.71
N LEU A 76 12.98 5.80 8.56
CA LEU A 76 12.71 5.19 7.25
C LEU A 76 13.66 4.02 6.99
N VAL A 77 14.92 4.12 7.39
CA VAL A 77 15.90 3.03 7.28
C VAL A 77 15.44 1.83 8.10
N LEU A 78 15.02 2.05 9.36
CA LEU A 78 14.55 0.98 10.23
C LEU A 78 13.30 0.29 9.70
N LEU A 79 12.32 1.07 9.22
CA LEU A 79 11.10 0.54 8.62
C LEU A 79 11.38 -0.25 7.34
N THR A 80 12.28 0.25 6.50
CA THR A 80 12.68 -0.43 5.25
C THR A 80 13.41 -1.73 5.54
N LEU A 81 14.32 -1.72 6.51
CA LEU A 81 15.04 -2.93 6.94
C LEU A 81 14.07 -3.97 7.51
N TYR A 82 13.17 -3.55 8.39
CA TYR A 82 12.11 -4.41 8.93
C TYR A 82 11.27 -5.03 7.81
N GLN A 83 10.79 -4.22 6.86
CA GLN A 83 9.99 -4.70 5.74
C GLN A 83 10.78 -5.68 4.85
N SER A 84 12.07 -5.39 4.59
CA SER A 84 12.94 -6.27 3.81
C SER A 84 13.14 -7.63 4.48
N PHE A 85 13.26 -7.66 5.80
CA PHE A 85 13.39 -8.88 6.59
C PHE A 85 12.12 -9.72 6.51
N ILE A 86 10.95 -9.12 6.72
CA ILE A 86 9.65 -9.81 6.63
C ILE A 86 9.42 -10.36 5.21
N TYR A 87 9.74 -9.60 4.16
CA TYR A 87 9.63 -10.10 2.79
C TYR A 87 10.60 -11.23 2.49
N GLY A 88 11.86 -11.14 2.94
CA GLY A 88 12.83 -12.20 2.78
C GLY A 88 12.34 -13.51 3.41
N LEU A 89 11.81 -13.43 4.63
CA LEU A 89 11.21 -14.56 5.34
C LEU A 89 10.02 -15.16 4.57
N MET A 90 9.13 -14.32 4.03
CA MET A 90 8.00 -14.78 3.22
C MET A 90 8.46 -15.55 1.97
N TYR A 91 9.49 -15.06 1.27
CA TYR A 91 10.06 -15.75 0.11
C TYR A 91 10.75 -17.07 0.47
N LEU A 92 11.44 -17.12 1.62
CA LEU A 92 12.00 -18.35 2.13
C LEU A 92 10.90 -19.40 2.40
N PHE A 93 9.74 -19.00 2.92
CA PHE A 93 8.62 -19.92 3.11
C PHE A 93 8.00 -20.40 1.81
N TYR A 94 7.89 -19.53 0.80
CA TYR A 94 7.42 -19.94 -0.53
C TYR A 94 8.26 -21.08 -1.11
N GLN A 95 9.58 -21.06 -0.89
CA GLN A 95 10.48 -22.11 -1.36
C GLN A 95 10.55 -23.31 -0.41
N SER A 96 10.53 -23.07 0.91
CA SER A 96 10.75 -24.11 1.91
C SER A 96 9.54 -25.03 2.11
N TYR A 97 8.31 -24.54 1.97
CA TYR A 97 7.11 -25.36 2.20
C TYR A 97 6.98 -26.54 1.23
N PRO A 98 7.11 -26.36 -0.11
CA PRO A 98 7.11 -27.50 -1.02
C PRO A 98 8.18 -28.53 -0.72
N ILE A 99 9.39 -28.12 -0.29
CA ILE A 99 10.48 -29.04 0.08
C ILE A 99 10.14 -29.78 1.38
N ALA A 100 9.73 -29.05 2.42
CA ALA A 100 9.43 -29.63 3.72
C ALA A 100 8.24 -30.62 3.67
N PHE A 101 7.19 -30.31 2.91
CA PHE A 101 6.02 -31.19 2.82
C PHE A 101 6.15 -32.22 1.70
N GLY A 102 6.78 -31.88 0.58
CA GLY A 102 7.00 -32.80 -0.54
C GLY A 102 8.12 -33.79 -0.27
N GLU A 103 9.35 -33.31 -0.06
CA GLU A 103 10.54 -34.17 0.05
C GLU A 103 10.65 -34.81 1.43
N VAL A 104 10.46 -34.05 2.51
CA VAL A 104 10.66 -34.57 3.88
C VAL A 104 9.47 -35.37 4.38
N ARG A 105 8.23 -34.90 4.12
CA ARG A 105 7.00 -35.59 4.55
C ARG A 105 6.38 -36.51 3.49
N GLY A 106 6.93 -36.55 2.27
CA GLY A 106 6.48 -37.43 1.20
C GLY A 106 5.11 -37.09 0.62
N TRP A 107 4.64 -35.85 0.74
CA TRP A 107 3.35 -35.46 0.16
C TRP A 107 3.45 -35.39 -1.37
N ASN A 108 2.35 -35.72 -2.05
CA ASN A 108 2.25 -35.57 -3.50
C ASN A 108 2.57 -34.11 -3.91
N SER A 109 3.26 -33.90 -5.03
CA SER A 109 3.73 -32.59 -5.49
C SER A 109 2.62 -31.54 -5.60
N GLY A 110 1.39 -31.95 -5.93
CA GLY A 110 0.23 -31.06 -5.93
C GLY A 110 -0.30 -30.69 -4.54
N LEU A 111 -0.05 -31.54 -3.54
CA LEU A 111 -0.48 -31.32 -2.15
C LEU A 111 0.58 -30.58 -1.31
N ALA A 112 1.85 -30.70 -1.66
CA ALA A 112 2.98 -30.09 -0.94
C ALA A 112 2.90 -28.55 -0.86
N SER A 113 2.18 -27.91 -1.77
CA SER A 113 1.95 -26.46 -1.77
C SER A 113 0.71 -26.00 -1.00
N LEU A 114 -0.18 -26.90 -0.54
CA LEU A 114 -1.38 -26.49 0.22
C LEU A 114 -1.08 -25.64 1.46
N PRO A 115 0.00 -25.89 2.23
CA PRO A 115 0.33 -25.05 3.39
C PRO A 115 0.50 -23.57 3.04
N LEU A 116 0.80 -23.22 1.78
CA LEU A 116 0.85 -21.81 1.33
C LEU A 116 -0.50 -21.09 1.44
N LEU A 117 -1.62 -21.80 1.50
CA LEU A 117 -2.94 -21.21 1.77
C LEU A 117 -2.99 -20.52 3.14
N SER A 118 -2.19 -20.97 4.12
CA SER A 118 -2.09 -20.31 5.42
C SER A 118 -1.64 -18.85 5.30
N ILE A 119 -0.74 -18.56 4.34
CA ILE A 119 -0.28 -17.20 4.06
C ILE A 119 -1.45 -16.34 3.56
N ILE A 120 -2.29 -16.88 2.68
CA ILE A 120 -3.48 -16.18 2.17
C ILE A 120 -4.44 -15.86 3.31
N ILE A 121 -4.72 -16.84 4.18
CA ILE A 121 -5.59 -16.64 5.34
C ILE A 121 -5.01 -15.56 6.26
N GLY A 122 -3.70 -15.62 6.54
CA GLY A 122 -3.02 -14.60 7.35
C GLY A 122 -3.14 -13.20 6.75
N VAL A 123 -2.96 -13.05 5.43
CA VAL A 123 -3.14 -11.77 4.72
C VAL A 123 -4.58 -11.26 4.82
N LEU A 124 -5.57 -12.14 4.67
CA LEU A 124 -6.99 -11.77 4.77
C LEU A 124 -7.34 -11.29 6.19
N VAL A 125 -6.91 -12.02 7.21
CA VAL A 125 -7.13 -11.65 8.63
C VAL A 125 -6.42 -10.33 8.96
N GLY A 126 -5.16 -10.19 8.55
CA GLY A 126 -4.40 -8.95 8.73
C GLY A 126 -5.05 -7.76 8.04
N THR A 127 -5.52 -7.94 6.81
CA THR A 127 -6.23 -6.90 6.04
C THR A 127 -7.52 -6.50 6.74
N ALA A 128 -8.32 -7.47 7.19
CA ALA A 128 -9.54 -7.17 7.94
C ALA A 128 -9.24 -6.37 9.22
N MET A 129 -8.19 -6.74 9.96
CA MET A 129 -7.76 -6.00 11.15
C MET A 129 -7.36 -4.56 10.83
N VAL A 130 -6.57 -4.34 9.76
CA VAL A 130 -6.18 -3.00 9.29
C VAL A 130 -7.41 -2.17 8.92
N VAL A 131 -8.36 -2.75 8.18
CA VAL A 131 -9.59 -2.06 7.76
C VAL A 131 -10.44 -1.67 8.96
N ILE A 132 -10.66 -2.60 9.89
CA ILE A 132 -11.43 -2.34 11.12
C ILE A 132 -10.75 -1.23 11.93
N TYR A 133 -9.44 -1.33 12.15
CA TYR A 133 -8.68 -0.31 12.87
C TYR A 133 -8.78 1.07 12.21
N THR A 134 -8.66 1.11 10.88
CA THR A 134 -8.69 2.37 10.12
C THR A 134 -10.08 3.02 10.17
N GLN A 135 -11.14 2.24 10.00
CA GLN A 135 -12.52 2.74 9.98
C GLN A 135 -13.04 3.14 11.36
N THR A 136 -12.53 2.52 12.42
CA THR A 136 -13.01 2.77 13.80
C THR A 136 -12.11 3.74 14.55
N PHE A 137 -10.88 3.34 14.86
CA PHE A 137 -9.98 4.10 15.72
C PHE A 137 -9.30 5.25 14.98
N PHE A 138 -8.69 4.97 13.83
CA PHE A 138 -7.92 5.97 13.10
C PHE A 138 -8.80 7.13 12.61
N LYS A 139 -9.95 6.81 12.00
CA LYS A 139 -10.91 7.83 11.53
C LYS A 139 -11.38 8.75 12.65
N ARG A 140 -11.80 8.17 13.80
CA ARG A 140 -12.24 8.96 14.96
C ARG A 140 -11.14 9.85 15.51
N LYS A 141 -9.90 9.34 15.56
CA LYS A 141 -8.74 10.10 16.03
C LYS A 141 -8.45 11.30 15.13
N VAL A 142 -8.45 11.10 13.81
CA VAL A 142 -8.25 12.17 12.81
C VAL A 142 -9.35 13.22 12.89
N GLU A 143 -10.61 12.80 13.05
CA GLU A 143 -11.75 13.72 13.24
C GLU A 143 -11.61 14.53 14.53
N SER A 144 -11.17 13.92 15.64
CA SER A 144 -10.94 14.62 16.91
C SER A 144 -9.76 15.61 16.87
N ASN A 145 -8.76 15.36 16.02
CA ASN A 145 -7.58 16.22 15.84
C ASN A 145 -7.78 17.30 14.76
N GLY A 146 -9.02 17.61 14.40
CA GLY A 146 -9.34 18.65 13.41
C GLY A 146 -8.89 18.31 11.98
N GLY A 147 -8.83 17.01 11.65
CA GLY A 147 -8.43 16.53 10.32
C GLY A 147 -6.92 16.40 10.11
N LYS A 148 -6.09 16.64 11.14
CA LYS A 148 -4.65 16.40 11.08
C LYS A 148 -4.35 14.95 11.42
N PHE A 149 -3.52 14.31 10.60
CA PHE A 149 -3.04 12.94 10.82
C PHE A 149 -1.52 12.95 11.00
N GLU A 150 -1.02 12.13 11.92
CA GLU A 150 0.39 11.88 12.09
C GLU A 150 0.73 10.47 11.57
N PRO A 151 1.85 10.27 10.86
CA PRO A 151 2.23 8.95 10.33
C PRO A 151 2.36 7.86 11.40
N GLU A 152 2.77 8.24 12.62
CA GLU A 152 2.98 7.38 13.77
C GLU A 152 1.69 6.71 14.31
N ASP A 153 0.52 7.26 13.99
CA ASP A 153 -0.77 6.69 14.39
C ASP A 153 -1.02 5.29 13.82
N ARG A 154 -0.23 4.88 12.82
CA ARG A 154 -0.30 3.53 12.23
C ARG A 154 0.66 2.54 12.87
N LEU A 155 1.63 3.01 13.68
CA LEU A 155 2.62 2.17 14.34
C LEU A 155 2.04 1.13 15.31
N PRO A 156 0.98 1.39 16.09
CA PRO A 156 0.46 0.41 17.06
C PRO A 156 0.10 -0.93 16.42
N LEU A 157 -0.49 -0.89 15.22
CA LEU A 157 -0.85 -2.09 14.48
C LEU A 157 0.39 -2.85 13.97
N MET A 158 1.44 -2.11 13.60
CA MET A 158 2.71 -2.69 13.17
C MET A 158 3.44 -3.38 14.34
N ILE A 159 3.39 -2.80 15.54
CA ILE A 159 3.95 -3.41 16.77
C ILE A 159 3.25 -4.74 17.06
N PHE A 160 1.92 -4.76 16.99
CA PHE A 160 1.14 -5.99 17.15
C PHE A 160 1.54 -7.06 16.12
N GLY A 161 1.63 -6.68 14.84
CA GLY A 161 2.10 -7.58 13.78
C GLY A 161 3.52 -8.09 14.02
N GLY A 162 4.41 -7.23 14.51
CA GLY A 162 5.81 -7.58 14.83
C GLY A 162 5.93 -8.64 15.92
N CYS A 163 5.03 -8.67 16.89
CA CYS A 163 4.96 -9.75 17.90
C CYS A 163 4.40 -11.06 17.33
N LEU A 164 3.51 -10.96 16.34
CA LEU A 164 2.84 -12.13 15.75
C LEU A 164 3.78 -12.93 14.83
N VAL A 165 4.72 -12.26 14.17
CA VAL A 165 5.72 -12.90 13.29
C VAL A 165 6.53 -13.98 14.02
N PRO A 166 7.28 -13.70 15.11
CA PRO A 166 8.01 -14.73 15.82
C PRO A 166 7.09 -15.78 16.44
N ALA A 167 5.89 -15.40 16.91
CA ALA A 167 4.92 -16.36 17.43
C ALA A 167 4.44 -17.35 16.35
N GLY A 168 4.36 -16.93 15.09
CA GLY A 168 4.02 -17.81 13.96
C GLY A 168 5.19 -18.61 13.40
N LEU A 169 6.43 -18.30 13.82
CA LEU A 169 7.65 -19.00 13.39
C LEU A 169 7.94 -20.28 14.20
N PHE A 170 7.40 -20.38 15.41
CA PHE A 170 7.59 -21.50 16.34
C PHE A 170 6.30 -22.30 16.50
#